data_AF-A0AAE6IX70-F1
#
_entry.id   AF-A0AAE6IX70-F1
#
_cell.length_a   1.000
_cell.length_b   1.000
_cell.length_c   1.000
_cell.angle_alpha   90.00
_cell.angle_beta   90.00
_cell.angle_gamma   90.00
#
_symmetry.space_group_name_H-M   'P 1'
#
loop_
_entity.id
_entity.type
_entity.pdbx_description
1 polymer ?
#
loop_
_entity_poly.entity_id
_entity_poly.type
_entity_poly.pdbx_seq_one_letter_code
_entity_poly.pdbx_strand_id
1 'polypeptide(L)'
;MSLQTTVAIPEKNFRRFTMKSCFWKRATMLTVLMVPIFFAGCPIIPVCNENTCLEKSEIIVTEISVFEIKLSIKTSDGSSRKVFINGIEKEEIPGNDQNPVVYGAPFCAELIIKDPDNKIQALTCSYTNLIRLDASVMVKLQKLDCSGRQLTTLKLNGCTALKELTCSGNPALESSLPQILAAVPNLQTLHCYRNKLTSLDISMLPALQKLDCSGNQLTLAAFKQLFNNLPDRTGKPSGIAVLYDDYYDNNDKTCTSLPEFTATKNKNWIFYKNYSLNDENKL
;
A
#
# COMPACT_ATOMS: atom_id res chain seq x y z
N MET A 1 -66.13 -29.22 15.09
CA MET A 1 -65.47 -30.09 16.09
C MET A 1 -63.98 -29.81 15.99
N SER A 2 -63.41 -29.19 17.02
CA SER A 2 -61.99 -28.87 17.11
C SER A 2 -61.15 -30.13 17.24
N LEU A 3 -59.92 -30.11 16.71
CA LEU A 3 -58.74 -30.57 17.42
C LEU A 3 -57.50 -29.99 16.73
N GLN A 4 -56.90 -28.99 17.39
CA GLN A 4 -55.49 -28.65 17.25
C GLN A 4 -54.68 -29.77 17.89
N THR A 5 -53.64 -30.23 17.21
CA THR A 5 -52.52 -30.93 17.85
C THR A 5 -51.23 -30.38 17.25
N THR A 6 -50.63 -29.45 17.99
CA THR A 6 -49.23 -29.05 17.88
C THR A 6 -48.41 -30.09 18.63
N VAL A 7 -47.42 -30.72 17.98
CA VAL A 7 -46.41 -31.55 18.64
C VAL A 7 -45.03 -31.10 18.17
N ALA A 8 -44.14 -30.94 19.15
CA ALA A 8 -42.85 -30.29 19.08
C ALA A 8 -41.77 -31.07 18.31
N ILE A 9 -40.79 -30.31 17.81
CA ILE A 9 -39.53 -30.75 17.20
C ILE A 9 -38.56 -31.22 18.30
N PRO A 10 -37.75 -32.26 18.04
CA PRO A 10 -36.34 -32.22 18.39
C PRO A 10 -35.43 -32.45 17.18
N GLU A 11 -34.35 -31.66 17.13
CA GLU A 11 -33.31 -31.64 16.11
C GLU A 11 -32.59 -32.99 15.95
N LYS A 12 -32.23 -33.35 14.70
CA LYS A 12 -30.87 -33.77 14.33
C LYS A 12 -30.71 -33.99 12.83
N ASN A 13 -29.75 -33.25 12.27
CA ASN A 13 -28.86 -33.58 11.14
C ASN A 13 -29.45 -34.31 9.94
N PHE A 14 -29.73 -33.58 8.85
CA PHE A 14 -29.34 -33.90 7.47
C PHE A 14 -29.95 -32.82 6.55
N ARG A 15 -29.13 -32.01 5.88
CA ARG A 15 -29.56 -31.37 4.63
C ARG A 15 -28.65 -31.82 3.49
N ARG A 16 -29.15 -32.79 2.74
CA ARG A 16 -28.87 -32.96 1.31
C ARG A 16 -29.22 -31.66 0.61
N PHE A 17 -28.28 -31.11 -0.17
CA PHE A 17 -28.63 -30.18 -1.24
C PHE A 17 -28.35 -30.84 -2.58
N THR A 18 -29.43 -31.02 -3.35
CA THR A 18 -29.48 -31.51 -4.72
C THR A 18 -28.80 -30.53 -5.68
N MET A 19 -27.81 -31.01 -6.43
CA MET A 19 -27.28 -30.32 -7.61
C MET A 19 -28.35 -30.27 -8.71
N LYS A 20 -28.67 -29.08 -9.22
CA LYS A 20 -29.30 -28.92 -10.54
C LYS A 20 -28.20 -28.74 -11.58
N SER A 21 -28.08 -29.75 -12.44
CA SER A 21 -27.29 -29.78 -13.67
C SER A 21 -27.72 -28.70 -14.66
N CYS A 22 -26.77 -27.94 -15.23
CA CYS A 22 -27.00 -27.16 -16.45
C CYS A 22 -26.26 -27.82 -17.63
N PHE A 23 -27.07 -28.28 -18.59
CA PHE A 23 -26.69 -28.83 -19.88
C PHE A 23 -25.98 -27.78 -20.76
N TRP A 24 -24.86 -28.16 -21.38
CA TRP A 24 -24.35 -27.49 -22.57
C TRP A 24 -25.02 -28.11 -23.82
N LYS A 25 -25.71 -27.30 -24.62
CA LYS A 25 -26.05 -27.63 -26.02
C LYS A 25 -25.40 -26.60 -26.94
N ARG A 26 -24.61 -27.10 -27.89
CA ARG A 26 -24.11 -26.37 -29.07
C ARG A 26 -25.29 -25.87 -29.92
N ALA A 27 -25.19 -24.64 -30.43
CA ALA A 27 -25.84 -24.23 -31.67
C ALA A 27 -25.03 -23.13 -32.38
N THR A 28 -25.07 -23.24 -33.71
CA THR A 28 -24.30 -22.64 -34.79
C THR A 28 -24.50 -21.14 -35.07
N MET A 29 -23.43 -20.52 -35.58
CA MET A 29 -23.33 -19.42 -36.57
C MET A 29 -24.62 -18.68 -36.98
N LEU A 30 -24.64 -17.36 -36.77
CA LEU A 30 -25.24 -16.39 -37.70
C LEU A 30 -24.51 -15.04 -37.59
N THR A 31 -23.96 -14.56 -38.71
CA THR A 31 -23.32 -13.25 -38.89
C THR A 31 -24.37 -12.13 -39.00
N VAL A 32 -24.29 -11.08 -38.16
CA VAL A 32 -24.87 -9.75 -38.46
C VAL A 32 -24.02 -8.63 -37.81
N LEU A 33 -23.46 -7.80 -38.71
CA LEU A 33 -23.01 -6.41 -38.63
C LEU A 33 -22.36 -5.81 -37.36
N MET A 34 -21.15 -5.26 -37.57
CA MET A 34 -20.52 -4.25 -36.73
C MET A 34 -21.27 -2.91 -36.77
N VAL A 35 -21.52 -2.33 -35.59
CA VAL A 35 -21.59 -0.88 -35.32
C VAL A 35 -21.01 -0.67 -33.92
N PRO A 36 -20.15 0.34 -33.67
CA PRO A 36 -19.43 0.47 -32.40
C PRO A 36 -20.37 1.04 -31.31
N ILE A 37 -20.56 0.29 -30.23
CA ILE A 37 -21.21 0.78 -29.01
C ILE A 37 -20.13 0.97 -27.96
N PHE A 38 -20.05 2.20 -27.45
CA PHE A 38 -19.23 2.60 -26.31
C PHE A 38 -19.45 1.65 -25.12
N PHE A 39 -18.40 0.97 -24.65
CA PHE A 39 -18.42 0.31 -23.35
C PHE A 39 -18.29 1.37 -22.24
N ALA A 40 -19.44 1.84 -21.75
CA ALA A 40 -19.56 2.33 -20.38
C ALA A 40 -19.94 1.13 -19.50
N GLY A 41 -19.20 0.95 -18.40
CA GLY A 41 -19.55 0.01 -17.33
C GLY A 41 -19.13 -1.44 -17.60
N CYS A 42 -17.89 -1.78 -17.28
CA CYS A 42 -17.59 -3.15 -16.90
C CYS A 42 -18.21 -3.34 -15.50
N PRO A 43 -19.20 -4.24 -15.32
CA PRO A 43 -19.65 -4.56 -13.97
C PRO A 43 -18.49 -5.29 -13.30
N ILE A 44 -17.93 -4.67 -12.26
CA ILE A 44 -17.12 -5.36 -11.28
C ILE A 44 -18.06 -6.42 -10.69
N ILE A 45 -17.93 -7.67 -11.13
CA ILE A 45 -18.54 -8.80 -10.42
C ILE A 45 -17.74 -8.90 -9.13
N PRO A 46 -18.32 -8.63 -7.94
CA PRO A 46 -17.65 -9.00 -6.72
C PRO A 46 -17.68 -10.53 -6.68
N VAL A 47 -16.54 -11.18 -6.86
CA VAL A 47 -16.40 -12.59 -6.48
C VAL A 47 -16.26 -12.62 -4.96
N CYS A 48 -17.35 -12.28 -4.26
CA CYS A 48 -17.53 -12.62 -2.86
C CYS A 48 -18.44 -13.84 -2.84
N ASN A 49 -17.84 -15.03 -2.83
CA ASN A 49 -18.58 -16.24 -2.53
C ASN A 49 -18.77 -16.28 -1.01
N GLU A 50 -19.98 -16.58 -0.53
CA GLU A 50 -20.40 -16.52 0.89
C GLU A 50 -19.65 -17.48 1.86
N ASN A 51 -18.46 -17.97 1.50
CA ASN A 51 -17.64 -18.89 2.30
C ASN A 51 -16.16 -18.49 2.46
N THR A 52 -15.74 -17.30 2.04
CA THR A 52 -14.42 -16.78 2.41
C THR A 52 -14.59 -15.58 3.31
N CYS A 53 -14.79 -15.84 4.60
CA CYS A 53 -14.28 -14.90 5.59
C CYS A 53 -12.79 -14.78 5.28
N LEU A 54 -12.37 -13.61 4.76
CA LEU A 54 -10.95 -13.25 4.69
C LEU A 54 -10.34 -13.68 6.02
N GLU A 55 -9.31 -14.53 5.99
CA GLU A 55 -8.63 -14.87 7.23
C GLU A 55 -8.21 -13.56 7.90
N LYS A 56 -8.17 -13.52 9.24
CA LYS A 56 -8.11 -12.29 10.06
C LYS A 56 -6.95 -11.33 9.74
N SER A 57 -6.06 -11.70 8.84
CA SER A 57 -4.84 -11.00 8.45
C SER A 57 -4.45 -11.36 7.01
N GLU A 58 -5.17 -10.82 6.03
CA GLU A 58 -4.86 -10.91 4.60
C GLU A 58 -4.53 -9.51 4.05
N ILE A 59 -3.51 -9.40 3.19
CA ILE A 59 -3.29 -8.20 2.36
C ILE A 59 -4.13 -8.37 1.11
N ILE A 60 -4.89 -7.35 0.75
CA ILE A 60 -5.70 -7.36 -0.48
C ILE A 60 -5.26 -6.24 -1.39
N VAL A 61 -5.10 -6.59 -2.66
CA VAL A 61 -4.73 -5.70 -3.75
C VAL A 61 -5.75 -5.95 -4.86
N THR A 62 -6.65 -5.01 -5.10
CA THR A 62 -7.86 -5.31 -5.92
C THR A 62 -7.73 -4.95 -7.40
N GLU A 63 -6.70 -4.20 -7.79
CA GLU A 63 -6.55 -3.73 -9.17
C GLU A 63 -5.05 -3.55 -9.51
N ILE A 64 -4.59 -4.28 -10.52
CA ILE A 64 -3.18 -4.31 -10.96
C ILE A 64 -3.11 -4.26 -12.48
N SER A 65 -2.16 -3.51 -13.04
CA SER A 65 -2.00 -3.30 -14.49
C SER A 65 -0.63 -3.77 -15.03
N VAL A 66 -0.03 -4.82 -14.44
CA VAL A 66 1.25 -5.41 -14.88
C VAL A 66 1.11 -6.86 -15.36
N PHE A 67 2.03 -7.28 -16.24
CA PHE A 67 2.30 -8.69 -16.55
C PHE A 67 3.04 -9.44 -15.41
N GLU A 68 3.76 -8.71 -14.55
CA GLU A 68 4.58 -9.27 -13.46
C GLU A 68 4.44 -8.47 -12.16
N ILE A 69 4.25 -9.17 -11.05
CA ILE A 69 4.23 -8.61 -9.70
C ILE A 69 5.49 -9.08 -8.99
N LYS A 70 6.29 -8.16 -8.45
CA LYS A 70 7.46 -8.48 -7.64
C LYS A 70 7.09 -8.33 -6.18
N LEU A 71 7.21 -9.42 -5.42
CA LEU A 71 6.85 -9.45 -4.01
C LEU A 71 7.99 -10.06 -3.19
N SER A 72 8.37 -9.40 -2.10
CA SER A 72 9.13 -10.03 -1.01
C SER A 72 8.43 -9.79 0.31
N ILE A 73 8.57 -10.74 1.22
CA ILE A 73 8.09 -10.60 2.58
C ILE A 73 9.18 -11.04 3.56
N LYS A 74 9.15 -10.45 4.74
CA LYS A 74 9.86 -10.94 5.91
C LYS A 74 8.84 -11.36 6.96
N THR A 75 8.89 -12.61 7.41
CA THR A 75 8.10 -13.07 8.55
C THR A 75 8.99 -13.24 9.77
N SER A 76 8.39 -13.14 10.97
CA SER A 76 9.14 -13.23 12.23
C SER A 76 9.83 -14.58 12.47
N ASP A 77 9.39 -15.64 11.80
CA ASP A 77 9.89 -17.02 11.91
C ASP A 77 10.45 -17.57 10.59
N GLY A 78 10.54 -16.74 9.54
CA GLY A 78 10.97 -17.16 8.21
C GLY A 78 9.95 -18.00 7.43
N SER A 79 8.76 -18.24 7.97
CA SER A 79 7.72 -19.01 7.29
C SER A 79 7.23 -18.32 6.01
N SER A 80 7.04 -19.11 4.96
CA SER A 80 6.47 -18.66 3.69
C SER A 80 5.00 -18.27 3.81
N ARG A 81 4.47 -17.52 2.84
CA ARG A 81 3.07 -17.12 2.78
C ARG A 81 2.44 -17.53 1.46
N LYS A 82 1.19 -18.00 1.56
CA LYS A 82 0.38 -18.31 0.39
C LYS A 82 -0.02 -17.03 -0.33
N VAL A 83 0.07 -17.08 -1.65
CA VAL A 83 -0.32 -16.01 -2.55
C VAL A 83 -1.45 -16.50 -3.43
N PHE A 84 -2.47 -15.68 -3.56
CA PHE A 84 -3.58 -15.92 -4.48
C PHE A 84 -3.61 -14.79 -5.49
N ILE A 85 -3.66 -15.14 -6.77
CA ILE A 85 -3.87 -14.19 -7.87
C ILE A 85 -5.16 -14.59 -8.57
N ASN A 86 -6.16 -13.71 -8.56
CA ASN A 86 -7.50 -13.97 -9.07
C ASN A 86 -8.11 -15.25 -8.46
N GLY A 87 -7.94 -15.45 -7.16
CA GLY A 87 -8.39 -16.65 -6.44
C GLY A 87 -7.58 -17.92 -6.71
N ILE A 88 -6.59 -17.89 -7.61
CA ILE A 88 -5.72 -19.03 -7.92
C ILE A 88 -4.50 -18.99 -7.01
N GLU A 89 -4.31 -20.03 -6.21
CA GLU A 89 -3.10 -20.22 -5.41
C GLU A 89 -1.86 -20.29 -6.31
N LYS A 90 -0.87 -19.47 -6.00
CA LYS A 90 0.44 -19.44 -6.63
C LYS A 90 1.48 -20.05 -5.69
N GLU A 91 2.70 -20.20 -6.20
CA GLU A 91 3.84 -20.59 -5.36
C GLU A 91 3.98 -19.63 -4.18
N GLU A 92 4.32 -20.20 -3.01
CA GLU A 92 4.45 -19.41 -1.79
C GLU A 92 5.58 -18.38 -1.90
N ILE A 93 5.40 -17.21 -1.27
CA ILE A 93 6.50 -16.25 -1.11
C ILE A 93 7.31 -16.67 0.12
N PRO A 94 8.63 -16.90 0.00
CA PRO A 94 9.49 -17.15 1.15
C PRO A 94 9.48 -16.00 2.17
N GLY A 95 9.43 -16.34 3.46
CA GLY A 95 9.39 -15.40 4.58
C GLY A 95 10.72 -14.74 4.97
N ASN A 96 11.74 -14.82 4.11
CA ASN A 96 13.13 -14.50 4.46
C ASN A 96 13.64 -13.18 3.86
N ASP A 97 12.80 -12.45 3.11
CA ASP A 97 13.13 -11.20 2.42
C ASP A 97 14.28 -11.31 1.41
N GLN A 98 14.60 -12.53 0.95
CA GLN A 98 15.64 -12.78 -0.05
C GLN A 98 14.99 -12.93 -1.43
N ASN A 99 15.42 -12.09 -2.38
CA ASN A 99 15.00 -12.09 -3.80
C ASN A 99 13.48 -11.99 -4.01
N PRO A 100 12.97 -10.85 -4.54
CA PRO A 100 11.55 -10.74 -4.85
C PRO A 100 11.08 -11.88 -5.77
N VAL A 101 10.02 -12.57 -5.36
CA VAL A 101 9.36 -13.56 -6.19
C VAL A 101 8.54 -12.83 -7.25
N VAL A 102 8.68 -13.28 -8.49
CA VAL A 102 8.01 -12.69 -9.65
C VAL A 102 6.80 -13.54 -10.00
N TYR A 103 5.61 -12.95 -9.89
CA TYR A 103 4.36 -13.61 -10.26
C TYR A 103 3.84 -13.04 -11.57
N GLY A 104 3.61 -13.92 -12.54
CA GLY A 104 2.85 -13.58 -13.75
C GLY A 104 1.39 -13.30 -13.39
N ALA A 105 0.88 -12.14 -13.78
CA ALA A 105 -0.51 -11.75 -13.56
C ALA A 105 -1.13 -11.21 -14.87
N PRO A 106 -2.36 -11.61 -15.22
CA PRO A 106 -3.08 -10.98 -16.33
C PRO A 106 -3.47 -9.54 -15.98
N PHE A 107 -3.88 -8.77 -16.98
CA PHE A 107 -4.48 -7.44 -16.79
C PHE A 107 -5.65 -7.52 -15.80
N CYS A 108 -5.68 -6.63 -14.81
CA CYS A 108 -6.67 -6.56 -13.74
C CYS A 108 -6.68 -7.80 -12.84
N ALA A 109 -5.65 -7.94 -12.01
CA ALA A 109 -5.59 -9.00 -11.02
C ALA A 109 -5.95 -8.53 -9.61
N GLU A 110 -6.67 -9.36 -8.86
CA GLU A 110 -6.70 -9.32 -7.40
C GLU A 110 -5.52 -10.15 -6.86
N LEU A 111 -4.70 -9.56 -6.00
CA LEU A 111 -3.63 -10.24 -5.27
C LEU A 111 -3.99 -10.29 -3.78
N ILE A 112 -4.01 -11.50 -3.22
CA ILE A 112 -4.22 -11.73 -1.79
C ILE A 112 -2.99 -12.44 -1.21
N ILE A 113 -2.44 -11.91 -0.13
CA ILE A 113 -1.38 -12.57 0.65
C ILE A 113 -1.98 -12.95 2.00
N LYS A 114 -2.05 -14.25 2.30
CA LYS A 114 -2.61 -14.74 3.57
C LYS A 114 -1.56 -14.82 4.66
N ASP A 115 -1.76 -14.13 5.77
CA ASP A 115 -0.91 -14.15 6.97
C ASP A 115 -1.70 -14.41 8.26
N PRO A 116 -2.38 -15.57 8.41
CA PRO A 116 -3.31 -15.84 9.52
C PRO A 116 -2.72 -15.65 10.92
N ASP A 117 -1.40 -15.80 11.06
CA ASP A 117 -0.68 -15.69 12.33
C ASP A 117 -0.12 -14.27 12.60
N ASN A 118 -0.35 -13.34 11.67
CA ASN A 118 0.14 -11.96 11.67
C ASN A 118 1.65 -11.90 11.96
N LYS A 119 2.45 -12.58 11.15
CA LYS A 119 3.92 -12.65 11.33
C LYS A 119 4.68 -11.83 10.30
N ILE A 120 4.03 -11.29 9.28
CA ILE A 120 4.70 -10.41 8.32
C ILE A 120 5.19 -9.14 9.05
N GLN A 121 6.50 -8.91 8.99
CA GLN A 121 7.20 -7.77 9.55
C GLN A 121 7.70 -6.81 8.47
N ALA A 122 7.95 -7.31 7.25
CA ALA A 122 8.26 -6.47 6.10
C ALA A 122 7.51 -6.95 4.86
N LEU A 123 7.01 -6.01 4.07
CA LEU A 123 6.40 -6.24 2.77
C LEU A 123 7.05 -5.32 1.75
N THR A 124 7.55 -5.89 0.66
CA THR A 124 8.00 -5.14 -0.52
C THR A 124 7.16 -5.56 -1.70
N CYS A 125 6.49 -4.59 -2.30
CA CYS A 125 5.75 -4.74 -3.56
C CYS A 125 6.13 -3.62 -4.55
N SER A 126 7.40 -3.23 -4.56
CA SER A 126 7.91 -2.08 -5.30
C SER A 126 7.99 -2.27 -6.81
N TYR A 127 7.96 -1.17 -7.54
CA TYR A 127 8.04 -1.11 -9.02
C TYR A 127 6.94 -1.91 -9.74
N THR A 128 5.79 -2.04 -9.08
CA THR A 128 4.61 -2.70 -9.59
C THR A 128 3.60 -1.68 -10.12
N ASN A 129 2.66 -2.12 -10.96
CA ASN A 129 1.55 -1.30 -11.45
C ASN A 129 0.30 -1.47 -10.56
N LEU A 130 0.49 -1.61 -9.24
CA LEU A 130 -0.61 -1.69 -8.27
C LEU A 130 -1.42 -0.39 -8.28
N ILE A 131 -2.75 -0.51 -8.27
CA ILE A 131 -3.69 0.62 -8.18
C ILE A 131 -4.19 0.76 -6.74
N ARG A 132 -4.38 -0.33 -5.99
CA ARG A 132 -4.81 -0.32 -4.58
C ARG A 132 -4.02 -1.32 -3.73
N LEU A 133 -3.69 -0.95 -2.50
CA LEU A 133 -3.08 -1.81 -1.50
C LEU A 133 -3.77 -1.62 -0.15
N ASP A 134 -4.36 -2.68 0.40
CA ASP A 134 -4.93 -2.71 1.74
C ASP A 134 -4.08 -3.61 2.65
N ALA A 135 -3.34 -2.97 3.56
CA ALA A 135 -2.53 -3.63 4.58
C ALA A 135 -3.02 -3.30 5.99
N SER A 136 -4.25 -2.80 6.14
CA SER A 136 -4.82 -2.32 7.41
C SER A 136 -4.73 -3.35 8.56
N VAL A 137 -4.80 -4.64 8.25
CA VAL A 137 -4.79 -5.72 9.25
C VAL A 137 -3.40 -6.16 9.73
N MET A 138 -2.32 -5.54 9.24
CA MET A 138 -0.95 -5.99 9.50
C MET A 138 -0.33 -5.34 10.75
N VAL A 139 -0.81 -5.73 11.93
CA VAL A 139 -0.40 -5.11 13.20
C VAL A 139 1.08 -5.30 13.55
N LYS A 140 1.76 -6.32 12.99
CA LYS A 140 3.19 -6.55 13.19
C LYS A 140 4.09 -6.00 12.07
N LEU A 141 3.52 -5.37 11.04
CA LEU A 141 4.28 -4.81 9.93
C LEU A 141 5.15 -3.64 10.43
N GLN A 142 6.46 -3.74 10.20
CA GLN A 142 7.47 -2.75 10.59
C GLN A 142 8.02 -1.99 9.39
N LYS A 143 8.06 -2.62 8.22
CA LYS A 143 8.56 -2.02 6.98
C LYS A 143 7.60 -2.28 5.82
N LEU A 144 7.28 -1.23 5.08
CA LEU A 144 6.50 -1.32 3.85
C LEU A 144 7.20 -0.55 2.74
N ASP A 145 7.52 -1.23 1.66
CA ASP A 145 7.87 -0.59 0.38
C ASP A 145 6.81 -0.90 -0.67
N CYS A 146 6.02 0.12 -0.98
CA CYS A 146 4.98 0.13 -2.00
C CYS A 146 5.26 1.17 -3.08
N SER A 147 6.55 1.54 -3.27
CA SER A 147 6.95 2.43 -4.35
C SER A 147 6.48 1.90 -5.70
N GLY A 148 5.95 2.76 -6.55
CA GLY A 148 5.20 2.29 -7.72
C GLY A 148 5.16 3.30 -8.83
N ARG A 149 4.12 3.18 -9.66
CA ARG A 149 3.83 4.12 -10.76
C ARG A 149 2.46 4.78 -10.65
N GLN A 150 1.51 4.15 -9.95
CA GLN A 150 0.10 4.52 -10.06
C GLN A 150 -0.76 4.09 -8.86
N LEU A 151 -0.17 3.84 -7.69
CA LEU A 151 -0.96 3.50 -6.51
C LEU A 151 -1.88 4.69 -6.18
N THR A 152 -3.19 4.43 -6.18
CA THR A 152 -4.23 5.43 -5.90
C THR A 152 -4.82 5.29 -4.50
N THR A 153 -4.73 4.10 -3.92
CA THR A 153 -5.24 3.80 -2.59
C THR A 153 -4.22 3.00 -1.81
N LEU A 154 -3.85 3.50 -0.64
CA LEU A 154 -3.01 2.82 0.33
C LEU A 154 -3.70 2.89 1.69
N LYS A 155 -4.03 1.75 2.28
CA LYS A 155 -4.65 1.69 3.62
C LYS A 155 -3.70 1.03 4.59
N LEU A 156 -3.34 1.78 5.64
CA LEU A 156 -2.43 1.35 6.71
C LEU A 156 -3.07 1.43 8.11
N ASN A 157 -4.40 1.59 8.17
CA ASN A 157 -5.13 1.69 9.43
C ASN A 157 -4.99 0.39 10.24
N GLY A 158 -4.14 0.38 11.27
CA GLY A 158 -3.84 -0.82 12.07
C GLY A 158 -2.39 -1.28 11.98
N CYS A 159 -1.60 -0.71 11.06
CA CYS A 159 -0.14 -0.88 10.98
C CYS A 159 0.60 -0.05 12.05
N THR A 160 0.18 -0.14 13.32
CA THR A 160 0.70 0.71 14.40
C THR A 160 2.17 0.43 14.74
N ALA A 161 2.71 -0.71 14.32
CA ALA A 161 4.11 -1.08 14.47
C ALA A 161 5.01 -0.57 13.33
N LEU A 162 4.46 0.10 12.32
CA LEU A 162 5.20 0.52 11.13
C LEU A 162 6.25 1.58 11.49
N LYS A 163 7.50 1.33 11.10
CA LYS A 163 8.66 2.19 11.33
C LYS A 163 9.21 2.76 10.04
N GLU A 164 9.08 2.05 8.93
CA GLU A 164 9.60 2.45 7.63
C GLU A 164 8.50 2.36 6.56
N LEU A 165 8.25 3.47 5.87
CA LEU A 165 7.32 3.54 4.75
C LEU A 165 8.02 4.16 3.54
N THR A 166 8.06 3.39 2.46
CA THR A 166 8.41 3.88 1.13
C THR A 166 7.14 3.82 0.26
N CYS A 167 6.67 4.98 -0.18
CA CYS A 167 5.49 5.13 -1.04
C CYS A 167 5.77 6.08 -2.22
N SER A 168 7.02 6.13 -2.66
CA SER A 168 7.51 6.98 -3.75
C SER A 168 6.95 6.56 -5.13
N GLY A 169 6.93 7.51 -6.08
CA GLY A 169 6.51 7.20 -7.46
C GLY A 169 5.00 6.97 -7.67
N ASN A 170 4.17 7.31 -6.69
CA ASN A 170 2.72 7.15 -6.73
C ASN A 170 2.01 8.53 -6.70
N PRO A 171 1.96 9.23 -7.85
CA PRO A 171 1.46 10.61 -7.90
C PRO A 171 0.01 10.77 -7.47
N ALA A 172 -0.80 9.71 -7.57
CA ALA A 172 -2.20 9.73 -7.16
C ALA A 172 -2.41 9.70 -5.62
N LEU A 173 -1.36 9.42 -4.83
CA LEU A 173 -1.46 9.44 -3.37
C LEU A 173 -1.47 10.85 -2.76
N GLU A 174 -1.22 11.90 -3.56
CA GLU A 174 -1.02 13.27 -3.07
C GLU A 174 -2.06 13.71 -2.03
N SER A 175 -3.35 13.55 -2.34
CA SER A 175 -4.44 13.99 -1.46
C SER A 175 -4.67 13.07 -0.25
N SER A 176 -4.24 11.81 -0.35
CA SER A 176 -4.47 10.79 0.69
C SER A 176 -3.32 10.63 1.67
N LEU A 177 -2.11 11.08 1.30
CA LEU A 177 -0.90 10.85 2.10
C LEU A 177 -1.01 11.40 3.53
N PRO A 178 -1.56 12.61 3.80
CA PRO A 178 -1.71 13.10 5.18
C PRO A 178 -2.56 12.17 6.06
N GLN A 179 -3.65 11.61 5.52
CA GLN A 179 -4.50 10.65 6.24
C GLN A 179 -3.77 9.33 6.48
N ILE A 180 -2.97 8.88 5.51
CA ILE A 180 -2.15 7.67 5.64
C ILE A 180 -1.13 7.83 6.77
N LEU A 181 -0.45 8.98 6.84
CA LEU A 181 0.57 9.25 7.87
C LEU A 181 -0.03 9.34 9.27
N ALA A 182 -1.26 9.87 9.42
CA ALA A 182 -1.97 9.89 10.70
C ALA A 182 -2.24 8.50 11.29
N ALA A 183 -2.30 7.45 10.45
CA ALA A 183 -2.52 6.07 10.87
C ALA A 183 -1.24 5.36 11.37
N VAL A 184 -0.05 5.95 11.17
CA VAL A 184 1.25 5.33 11.47
C VAL A 184 2.14 6.24 12.35
N PRO A 185 1.70 6.58 13.58
CA PRO A 185 2.36 7.60 14.41
C PRO A 185 3.79 7.22 14.87
N ASN A 186 4.16 5.93 14.80
CA ASN A 186 5.47 5.43 15.19
C ASN A 186 6.51 5.43 14.05
N LEU A 187 6.16 6.03 12.89
CA LEU A 187 7.02 6.05 11.72
C LEU A 187 8.34 6.78 12.02
N GLN A 188 9.45 6.16 11.63
CA GLN A 188 10.81 6.65 11.83
C GLN A 188 11.45 7.08 10.51
N THR A 189 11.07 6.42 9.41
CA THR A 189 11.57 6.67 8.07
C THR A 189 10.39 6.82 7.10
N LEU A 190 10.34 7.96 6.41
CA LEU A 190 9.37 8.21 5.34
C LEU A 190 10.10 8.55 4.04
N HIS A 191 9.87 7.74 3.01
CA HIS A 191 10.29 8.02 1.64
C HIS A 191 9.04 8.23 0.78
N CYS A 192 8.75 9.49 0.47
CA CYS A 192 7.61 9.90 -0.36
C CYS A 192 8.05 10.71 -1.58
N TYR A 193 9.29 10.51 -2.02
CA TYR A 193 9.88 11.18 -3.17
C TYR A 193 9.18 10.83 -4.49
N ARG A 194 9.32 11.69 -5.51
CA ARG A 194 8.73 11.49 -6.84
C ARG A 194 7.22 11.24 -6.83
N ASN A 195 6.51 11.97 -5.97
CA ASN A 195 5.07 12.09 -6.03
C ASN A 195 4.70 13.44 -6.67
N LYS A 196 3.46 13.89 -6.53
CA LYS A 196 3.03 15.23 -6.96
C LYS A 196 2.66 16.12 -5.77
N LEU A 197 3.24 15.86 -4.59
CA LEU A 197 2.85 16.52 -3.36
C LEU A 197 3.04 18.04 -3.45
N THR A 198 1.96 18.79 -3.30
CA THR A 198 2.00 20.25 -3.15
C THR A 198 2.13 20.69 -1.69
N SER A 199 1.80 19.78 -0.76
CA SER A 199 1.99 19.93 0.69
C SER A 199 2.38 18.59 1.31
N LEU A 200 3.03 18.64 2.48
CA LEU A 200 3.40 17.45 3.26
C LEU A 200 3.27 17.77 4.74
N ASP A 201 2.26 17.18 5.40
CA ASP A 201 2.08 17.30 6.84
C ASP A 201 2.63 16.06 7.57
N ILE A 202 3.66 16.28 8.38
CA ILE A 202 4.31 15.27 9.23
C ILE A 202 4.10 15.54 10.73
N SER A 203 3.18 16.44 11.10
CA SER A 203 2.93 16.81 12.50
C SER A 203 2.56 15.63 13.39
N MET A 204 1.97 14.59 12.80
CA MET A 204 1.58 13.34 13.48
C MET A 204 2.71 12.30 13.59
N LEU A 205 3.95 12.63 13.19
CA LEU A 205 5.09 11.71 13.17
C LEU A 205 6.20 12.13 14.17
N PRO A 206 5.95 12.11 15.49
CA PRO A 206 6.92 12.58 16.48
C PRO A 206 8.21 11.74 16.56
N ALA A 207 8.17 10.50 16.05
CA ALA A 207 9.32 9.59 16.01
C ALA A 207 10.19 9.71 14.75
N LEU A 208 9.84 10.60 13.80
CA LEU A 208 10.50 10.70 12.51
C LEU A 208 11.99 11.07 12.66
N GLN A 209 12.81 10.37 11.87
CA GLN A 209 14.27 10.50 11.88
C GLN A 209 14.83 10.66 10.47
N LYS A 210 14.16 10.06 9.48
CA LYS A 210 14.54 10.13 8.07
C LYS A 210 13.35 10.54 7.23
N LEU A 211 13.56 11.55 6.40
CA LEU A 211 12.57 12.03 5.45
C LEU A 211 13.23 12.16 4.07
N ASP A 212 12.56 11.66 3.05
CA ASP A 212 12.85 12.02 1.67
C ASP A 212 11.56 12.47 0.99
N CYS A 213 11.50 13.77 0.70
CA CYS A 213 10.39 14.41 0.01
C CYS A 213 10.80 15.01 -1.35
N SER A 214 11.98 14.66 -1.87
CA SER A 214 12.49 15.15 -3.16
C SER A 214 11.59 14.78 -4.35
N GLY A 215 11.72 15.48 -5.47
CA GLY A 215 10.93 15.21 -6.67
C GLY A 215 9.43 15.43 -6.49
N ASN A 216 9.04 16.39 -5.65
CA ASN A 216 7.64 16.77 -5.40
C ASN A 216 7.41 18.23 -5.83
N GLN A 217 6.18 18.73 -5.66
CA GLN A 217 5.80 20.10 -6.04
C GLN A 217 5.55 20.97 -4.80
N LEU A 218 6.34 20.75 -3.74
CA LEU A 218 6.16 21.43 -2.47
C LEU A 218 6.42 22.93 -2.64
N THR A 219 5.41 23.73 -2.31
CA THR A 219 5.52 25.19 -2.35
C THR A 219 6.40 25.72 -1.21
N LEU A 220 6.85 26.97 -1.30
CA LEU A 220 7.59 27.64 -0.21
C LEU A 220 6.79 27.64 1.11
N ALA A 221 5.47 27.82 1.03
CA ALA A 221 4.58 27.74 2.19
C ALA A 221 4.54 26.32 2.78
N ALA A 222 4.54 25.29 1.93
CA ALA A 222 4.60 23.90 2.38
C ALA A 222 5.94 23.59 3.07
N PHE A 223 7.08 24.06 2.54
CA PHE A 223 8.37 23.90 3.21
C PHE A 223 8.42 24.62 4.56
N LYS A 224 7.87 25.83 4.65
CA LYS A 224 7.74 26.56 5.92
C LYS A 224 7.00 25.72 6.97
N GLN A 225 5.85 25.15 6.60
CA GLN A 225 5.09 24.28 7.49
C GLN A 225 5.86 23.00 7.84
N LEU A 226 6.48 22.35 6.84
CA LEU A 226 7.28 21.14 7.03
C LEU A 226 8.39 21.37 8.07
N PHE A 227 9.17 22.45 7.94
CA PHE A 227 10.24 22.79 8.87
C PHE A 227 9.74 23.05 10.30
N ASN A 228 8.57 23.68 10.44
CA ASN A 228 7.91 23.85 11.73
C ASN A 228 7.47 22.52 12.34
N ASN A 229 7.00 21.58 11.51
CA ASN A 229 6.49 20.28 11.93
C ASN A 229 7.58 19.22 12.15
N LEU A 230 8.83 19.45 11.70
CA LEU A 230 9.94 18.54 11.99
C LEU A 230 10.11 18.34 13.50
N PRO A 231 10.20 17.09 14.00
CA PRO A 231 10.42 16.81 15.42
C PRO A 231 11.69 17.43 15.98
N ASP A 232 11.67 17.85 17.24
CA ASP A 232 12.89 18.21 17.96
C ASP A 232 13.70 16.95 18.32
N ARG A 233 14.92 16.88 17.81
CA ARG A 233 15.87 15.79 18.01
C ARG A 233 17.10 16.20 18.84
N THR A 234 17.00 17.29 19.59
CA THR A 234 18.06 17.69 20.55
C THR A 234 18.33 16.54 21.52
N GLY A 235 19.61 16.18 21.70
CA GLY A 235 20.04 15.04 22.53
C GLY A 235 19.80 13.64 21.93
N LYS A 236 19.37 13.54 20.67
CA LYS A 236 19.20 12.28 19.93
C LYS A 236 20.17 12.21 18.74
N PRO A 237 20.33 11.06 18.05
CA PRO A 237 21.00 11.03 16.76
C PRO A 237 20.32 11.98 15.76
N SER A 238 21.12 12.70 14.97
CA SER A 238 20.61 13.70 14.03
C SER A 238 19.58 13.13 13.07
N GLY A 239 18.53 13.89 12.82
CA GLY A 239 17.58 13.59 11.75
C GLY A 239 18.19 13.88 10.39
N ILE A 240 17.75 13.17 9.36
CA ILE A 240 18.23 13.34 7.98
C ILE A 240 17.03 13.62 7.09
N ALA A 241 17.09 14.71 6.33
CA ALA A 241 16.05 15.05 5.35
C ALA A 241 16.65 15.34 3.96
N VAL A 242 16.12 14.68 2.95
CA VAL A 242 16.38 15.02 1.53
C VAL A 242 15.23 15.89 1.05
N LEU A 243 15.53 17.16 0.73
CA LEU A 243 14.50 18.16 0.41
C LEU A 243 14.18 18.22 -1.08
N TYR A 244 15.21 18.10 -1.91
CA TYR A 244 15.12 18.12 -3.36
C TYR A 244 16.18 17.18 -3.95
N ASP A 245 16.08 16.91 -5.24
CA ASP A 245 17.04 16.15 -6.06
C ASP A 245 17.34 16.95 -7.32
N ASP A 246 18.62 17.28 -7.57
CA ASP A 246 19.06 18.08 -8.76
C ASP A 246 18.60 17.46 -10.10
N TYR A 247 18.26 16.17 -10.16
CA TYR A 247 17.74 15.50 -11.35
C TYR A 247 16.22 15.63 -11.52
N TYR A 248 15.45 15.69 -10.43
CA TYR A 248 13.98 15.67 -10.48
C TYR A 248 13.34 17.04 -10.23
N ASP A 249 13.95 17.84 -9.37
CA ASP A 249 13.48 19.17 -9.02
C ASP A 249 14.28 20.15 -9.88
N ASN A 250 13.60 21.05 -10.59
CA ASN A 250 14.18 21.97 -11.60
C ASN A 250 15.15 23.03 -11.02
N ASN A 251 16.01 22.66 -10.08
CA ASN A 251 16.91 23.48 -9.30
C ASN A 251 16.23 24.59 -8.46
N ASP A 252 14.93 24.48 -8.17
CA ASP A 252 14.27 25.41 -7.25
C ASP A 252 14.71 25.11 -5.80
N LYS A 253 15.65 25.93 -5.32
CA LYS A 253 16.32 25.81 -4.02
C LYS A 253 15.83 26.86 -3.02
N THR A 254 14.75 27.58 -3.37
CA THR A 254 14.29 28.75 -2.62
C THR A 254 13.94 28.43 -1.16
N CYS A 255 13.54 27.19 -0.86
CA CYS A 255 13.21 26.74 0.50
C CYS A 255 14.39 26.83 1.49
N THR A 256 15.64 26.74 1.01
CA THR A 256 16.84 26.81 1.87
C THR A 256 17.14 28.21 2.38
N SER A 257 16.53 29.24 1.81
CA SER A 257 16.66 30.64 2.28
C SER A 257 15.65 31.02 3.38
N LEU A 258 14.73 30.12 3.73
CA LEU A 258 13.72 30.37 4.77
C LEU A 258 14.35 30.50 6.16
N PRO A 259 13.88 31.42 7.01
CA PRO A 259 14.28 31.48 8.42
C PRO A 259 14.02 30.16 9.15
N GLU A 260 12.91 29.49 8.84
CA GLU A 260 12.53 28.19 9.41
C GLU A 260 13.54 27.10 9.06
N PHE A 261 14.12 27.13 7.85
CA PHE A 261 15.18 26.19 7.49
C PHE A 261 16.37 26.31 8.44
N THR A 262 16.82 27.53 8.74
CA THR A 262 17.91 27.73 9.71
C THR A 262 17.53 27.24 11.11
N ALA A 263 16.29 27.50 11.55
CA ALA A 263 15.80 27.06 12.85
C ALA A 263 15.76 25.53 13.00
N THR A 264 15.55 24.79 11.92
CA THR A 264 15.55 23.31 11.98
C THR A 264 16.91 22.70 12.32
N LYS A 265 18.01 23.42 12.09
CA LYS A 265 19.35 22.97 12.53
C LYS A 265 19.42 22.89 14.06
N ASN A 266 18.71 23.76 14.79
CA ASN A 266 18.59 23.69 16.25
C ASN A 266 17.77 22.48 16.73
N LYS A 267 16.90 21.95 15.88
CA LYS A 267 16.18 20.69 16.12
C LYS A 267 17.04 19.46 15.81
N ASN A 268 18.33 19.62 15.53
CA ASN A 268 19.29 18.57 15.20
C ASN A 268 18.94 17.78 13.92
N TRP A 269 18.58 18.51 12.86
CA TRP A 269 18.38 17.95 11.52
C TRP A 269 19.53 18.32 10.56
N ILE A 270 19.86 17.39 9.69
CA ILE A 270 20.81 17.56 8.60
C ILE A 270 20.06 17.40 7.27
N PHE A 271 20.30 18.31 6.34
CA PHE A 271 19.59 18.39 5.08
C PHE A 271 20.52 18.08 3.90
N TYR A 272 19.95 17.43 2.88
CA TYR A 272 20.64 17.03 1.67
C TYR A 272 19.83 17.36 0.41
N LYS A 273 20.55 17.54 -0.71
CA LYS A 273 20.00 17.78 -2.05
C LYS A 273 19.85 16.54 -2.95
N ASN A 274 20.10 15.34 -2.42
CA ASN A 274 19.76 14.06 -3.05
C ASN A 274 20.01 12.93 -2.03
N TYR A 275 19.74 11.69 -2.44
CA TYR A 275 19.89 10.51 -1.59
C TYR A 275 21.35 10.06 -1.37
N SER A 276 22.32 10.66 -2.07
CA SER A 276 23.74 10.39 -1.84
C SER A 276 24.21 11.24 -0.65
N LEU A 277 24.08 10.67 0.55
CA LEU A 277 24.33 11.32 1.86
C LEU A 277 25.82 11.59 2.14
N ASN A 278 26.50 12.30 1.23
CA ASN A 278 27.88 12.73 1.34
C ASN A 278 27.96 14.24 1.62
N ASP A 279 29.14 14.73 2.00
CA ASP A 279 29.33 16.13 2.36
C ASP A 279 29.08 17.10 1.18
N GLU A 280 29.31 16.66 -0.06
CA GLU A 280 29.06 17.46 -1.27
C GLU A 280 27.57 17.76 -1.50
N ASN A 281 26.69 16.91 -0.96
CA ASN A 281 25.24 17.04 -1.11
C ASN A 281 24.56 17.64 0.12
N LYS A 282 25.31 18.04 1.14
CA LYS A 282 24.79 18.62 2.38
C LYS A 282 24.43 20.11 2.21
N LEU A 283 23.38 20.57 2.91
CA LEU A 283 22.80 21.93 2.84
C LEU A 283 22.96 22.75 4.14
#